data_AF-A0A349IKI2-F1
#
_entry.id   AF-A0A349IKI2-F1
#
_cell.length_a   1.000
_cell.length_b   1.000
_cell.length_c   1.000
_cell.angle_alpha   90.00
_cell.angle_beta   90.00
_cell.angle_gamma   90.00
#
_symmetry.space_group_name_H-M   'P 1'
#
loop_
_entity.id
_entity.type
_entity.pdbx_description
1 polymer ?
#
loop_
_entity_poly.entity_id
_entity_poly.type
_entity_poly.pdbx_seq_one_letter_code
_entity_poly.pdbx_strand_id
1 'polypeptide(L)'
;GDGVHVHHHHHHHHHHHDDAHDADEIFTSWGLETPHTFAREKLESILEEMSESEKYGTVVRCKGMLPTSEKGVWMYFDMVPGQTEIRTGSPDFTGKVVVIGADLKEDLLQKAFID
;
A
#
# COMPACT_ATOMS: atom_id res chain seq x y z
N GLY A 1 -44.50 -14.55 4.98
CA GLY A 1 -44.88 -13.21 5.45
C GLY A 1 -43.62 -12.39 5.49
N ASP A 2 -43.13 -12.11 4.29
CA ASP A 2 -41.78 -11.68 3.98
C ASP A 2 -41.62 -10.20 4.33
N GLY A 3 -40.79 -9.94 5.34
CA GLY A 3 -40.39 -8.60 5.73
C GLY A 3 -39.18 -8.17 4.91
N VAL A 4 -39.43 -7.53 3.78
CA VAL A 4 -38.44 -6.88 2.93
C VAL A 4 -37.88 -5.66 3.68
N HIS A 5 -36.58 -5.63 3.97
CA HIS A 5 -35.89 -4.40 4.39
C HIS A 5 -34.92 -3.96 3.29
N VAL A 6 -35.41 -3.02 2.48
CA VAL A 6 -34.61 -2.13 1.64
C VAL A 6 -33.95 -1.10 2.55
N HIS A 7 -32.62 -0.93 2.46
CA HIS A 7 -31.96 0.27 2.96
C HIS A 7 -31.02 0.84 1.90
N HIS A 8 -31.34 2.08 1.54
CA HIS A 8 -30.70 2.94 0.55
C HIS A 8 -29.30 3.37 1.00
N HIS A 9 -28.46 3.65 0.00
CA HIS A 9 -27.17 4.35 0.09
C HIS A 9 -27.19 5.58 1.01
N HIS A 10 -26.11 5.77 1.76
CA HIS A 10 -25.58 7.10 2.04
C HIS A 10 -24.04 7.06 2.13
N HIS A 11 -23.40 7.68 1.15
CA HIS A 11 -22.00 8.08 1.18
C HIS A 11 -21.81 9.16 2.23
N HIS A 12 -20.86 8.98 3.16
CA HIS A 12 -20.10 10.10 3.74
C HIS A 12 -18.72 9.57 4.17
N HIS A 13 -17.69 10.00 3.42
CA HIS A 13 -16.31 10.03 3.88
C HIS A 13 -16.22 10.92 5.12
N HIS A 14 -15.50 10.52 6.17
CA HIS A 14 -14.56 11.31 6.97
C HIS A 14 -13.96 10.40 8.06
N HIS A 15 -12.63 10.39 8.12
CA HIS A 15 -11.78 9.67 9.06
C HIS A 15 -12.11 10.00 10.52
N HIS A 16 -12.25 8.99 11.39
CA HIS A 16 -11.73 8.94 12.75
C HIS A 16 -11.79 7.46 13.18
N HIS A 17 -10.62 6.91 13.51
CA HIS A 17 -10.46 5.56 14.08
C HIS A 17 -11.05 5.56 15.50
N ASP A 18 -12.05 4.73 15.76
CA ASP A 18 -12.43 4.30 17.11
C ASP A 18 -13.24 3.02 16.97
N ASP A 19 -12.54 1.87 17.00
CA ASP A 19 -13.04 0.53 17.35
C ASP A 19 -12.03 -0.53 16.85
N ALA A 20 -10.88 -0.67 17.53
CA ALA A 20 -10.06 -1.87 17.44
C ALA A 20 -9.13 -2.00 18.65
N HIS A 21 -9.40 -3.00 19.47
CA HIS A 21 -8.58 -3.40 20.60
C HIS A 21 -7.22 -4.00 20.15
N ASP A 22 -6.12 -3.49 20.73
CA ASP A 22 -4.84 -4.17 21.04
C ASP A 22 -3.78 -4.53 19.95
N ALA A 23 -3.88 -4.05 18.70
CA ALA A 23 -2.79 -4.21 17.70
C ALA A 23 -2.06 -2.89 17.32
N ASP A 24 -2.62 -1.74 17.72
CA ASP A 24 -2.23 -0.40 17.25
C ASP A 24 -1.08 0.27 18.03
N GLU A 25 -0.53 -0.34 19.10
CA GLU A 25 0.62 0.26 19.82
C GLU A 25 2.00 -0.15 19.28
N ILE A 26 2.08 -1.18 18.42
CA ILE A 26 3.36 -1.70 17.90
C ILE A 26 3.57 -1.32 16.42
N PHE A 27 2.49 -1.28 15.62
CA PHE A 27 2.58 -1.05 14.18
C PHE A 27 1.99 0.29 13.77
N THR A 28 2.70 0.98 12.89
CA THR A 28 2.32 2.25 12.28
C THR A 28 2.12 2.06 10.77
N SER A 29 1.41 3.00 10.14
CA SER A 29 1.22 3.01 8.69
C SER A 29 1.84 4.26 8.06
N TRP A 30 2.59 4.07 6.99
CA TRP A 30 3.10 5.13 6.13
C TRP A 30 2.43 5.06 4.75
N GLY A 31 2.06 6.20 4.18
CA GLY A 31 1.36 6.27 2.90
C GLY A 31 1.95 7.31 1.95
N LEU A 32 1.96 7.00 0.66
CA LEU A 32 2.42 7.90 -0.40
C LEU A 32 1.46 7.87 -1.60
N GLU A 33 1.10 9.05 -2.09
CA GLU A 33 0.52 9.23 -3.42
C GLU A 33 1.59 9.82 -4.35
N THR A 34 1.81 9.21 -5.52
CA THR A 34 2.89 9.60 -6.43
C THR A 34 2.50 9.44 -7.90
N PRO A 35 2.77 10.44 -8.76
CA PRO A 35 2.61 10.30 -10.21
C PRO A 35 3.82 9.62 -10.88
N HIS A 36 4.87 9.28 -10.12
CA HIS A 36 6.11 8.74 -10.66
C HIS A 36 5.90 7.33 -11.23
N THR A 37 6.49 7.08 -12.40
CA THR A 37 6.47 5.77 -13.04
C THR A 37 7.56 4.85 -12.50
N PHE A 38 7.26 3.57 -12.34
CA PHE A 38 8.19 2.57 -11.83
C PHE A 38 8.50 1.47 -12.85
N ALA A 39 9.76 1.05 -12.90
CA ALA A 39 10.15 -0.20 -13.54
C ALA A 39 9.81 -1.37 -12.60
N ARG A 40 9.39 -2.49 -13.17
CA ARG A 40 9.05 -3.70 -12.40
C ARG A 40 10.22 -4.19 -11.55
N GLU A 41 11.42 -4.24 -12.12
CA GLU A 41 12.63 -4.70 -11.43
C GLU A 41 12.98 -3.82 -10.21
N LYS A 42 12.81 -2.50 -10.33
CA LYS A 42 13.01 -1.57 -9.21
C LYS A 42 11.99 -1.83 -8.10
N LEU A 43 10.71 -2.02 -8.46
CA LEU A 43 9.68 -2.34 -7.49
C LEU A 43 9.95 -3.70 -6.80
N GLU A 44 10.32 -4.73 -7.55
CA GLU A 44 10.67 -6.05 -7.02
C GLU A 44 11.82 -5.95 -6.00
N SER A 45 12.89 -5.24 -6.34
CA SER A 45 14.04 -5.03 -5.44
C SER A 45 13.65 -4.29 -4.16
N ILE A 46 12.83 -3.24 -4.24
CA ILE A 46 12.35 -2.52 -3.05
C ILE A 46 11.52 -3.45 -2.15
N LEU A 47 10.60 -4.23 -2.73
CA LEU A 47 9.73 -5.13 -1.98
C LEU A 47 10.51 -6.30 -1.34
N GLU A 48 11.53 -6.82 -2.02
CA GLU A 48 12.45 -7.83 -1.49
C GLU A 48 13.23 -7.26 -0.29
N GLU A 49 13.84 -6.07 -0.42
CA GLU A 49 14.55 -5.43 0.70
C GLU A 49 13.64 -5.19 1.91
N MET A 50 12.37 -4.82 1.69
CA MET A 50 11.38 -4.67 2.75
C MET A 50 10.99 -6.00 3.41
N SER A 51 10.98 -7.10 2.65
CA SER A 51 10.65 -8.44 3.15
C SER A 51 11.80 -9.08 3.93
N GLU A 52 13.05 -8.82 3.52
CA GLU A 52 14.22 -9.54 4.02
C GLU A 52 15.09 -8.74 5.00
N SER A 53 14.84 -7.44 5.14
CA SER A 53 15.66 -6.56 5.98
C SER A 53 14.84 -5.56 6.79
N GLU A 54 15.46 -4.97 7.82
CA GLU A 54 14.87 -3.91 8.63
C GLU A 54 15.32 -2.50 8.18
N LYS A 55 15.84 -2.37 6.95
CA LYS A 55 16.32 -1.09 6.38
C LYS A 55 15.26 0.02 6.47
N TYR A 56 13.99 -0.34 6.29
CA TYR A 56 12.86 0.57 6.32
C TYR A 56 12.09 0.53 7.64
N GLY A 57 12.61 -0.15 8.67
CA GLY A 57 11.85 -0.64 9.83
C GLY A 57 11.38 -2.07 9.62
N THR A 58 10.69 -2.65 10.60
CA THR A 58 10.11 -3.99 10.49
C THR A 58 8.81 -3.91 9.68
N VAL A 59 8.87 -4.17 8.37
CA VAL A 59 7.70 -4.12 7.49
C VAL A 59 6.90 -5.41 7.60
N VAL A 60 5.60 -5.30 7.87
CA VAL A 60 4.66 -6.45 7.91
C VAL A 60 3.80 -6.53 6.66
N ARG A 61 3.57 -5.40 5.98
CA ARG A 61 2.90 -5.37 4.68
C ARG A 61 3.28 -4.12 3.89
N CYS A 62 3.48 -4.28 2.58
CA CYS A 62 3.59 -3.17 1.64
C CYS A 62 2.66 -3.45 0.47
N LYS A 63 1.69 -2.58 0.21
CA LYS A 63 0.74 -2.75 -0.90
C LYS A 63 0.51 -1.45 -1.64
N GLY A 64 0.14 -1.56 -2.90
CA GLY A 64 -0.11 -0.36 -3.68
C GLY A 64 -0.37 -0.62 -5.15
N MET A 65 -0.39 0.49 -5.88
CA MET A 65 -0.48 0.52 -7.33
C MET A 65 0.40 1.65 -7.87
N LEU A 66 1.24 1.36 -8.86
CA LEU A 66 2.14 2.33 -9.46
C LEU A 66 2.05 2.27 -10.99
N PRO A 67 2.05 3.42 -11.69
CA PRO A 67 2.12 3.43 -13.15
C PRO A 67 3.49 2.91 -13.60
N THR A 68 3.54 2.24 -14.75
CA THR A 68 4.83 1.93 -15.40
C THR A 68 5.19 3.01 -16.42
N SER A 69 6.38 2.92 -17.00
CA SER A 69 6.77 3.74 -18.15
C SER A 69 5.96 3.44 -19.42
N GLU A 70 5.27 2.29 -19.46
CA GLU A 70 4.38 1.92 -20.56
C GLU A 70 2.99 2.52 -20.37
N LYS A 71 2.53 3.27 -21.37
CA LYS A 71 1.25 3.99 -21.29
C LYS A 71 0.08 3.02 -21.08
N GLY A 72 -0.66 3.23 -20.00
CA GLY A 72 -1.86 2.44 -19.67
C GLY A 72 -1.57 1.14 -18.93
N VAL A 73 -0.31 0.84 -18.61
CA VAL A 73 0.07 -0.33 -17.82
C VAL A 73 0.39 0.11 -16.39
N TRP A 74 -0.23 -0.57 -15.42
CA TRP A 74 -0.06 -0.31 -14.00
C TRP A 74 0.31 -1.59 -13.28
N MET A 75 1.18 -1.49 -12.28
CA MET A 75 1.55 -2.58 -11.40
C MET A 75 0.78 -2.44 -10.10
N TYR A 76 -0.02 -3.44 -9.77
CA TYR A 76 -0.59 -3.63 -8.45
C TYR A 76 0.27 -4.62 -7.69
N PHE A 77 0.59 -4.31 -6.45
CA PHE A 77 1.45 -5.14 -5.63
C PHE A 77 0.92 -5.30 -4.21
N ASP A 78 1.24 -6.44 -3.62
CA ASP A 78 0.98 -6.78 -2.22
C ASP A 78 2.14 -7.67 -1.75
N MET A 79 2.85 -7.20 -0.75
CA MET A 79 3.99 -7.87 -0.15
C MET A 79 3.74 -8.03 1.33
N VAL A 80 4.01 -9.22 1.83
CA VAL A 80 4.23 -9.54 3.24
C VAL A 80 5.58 -10.27 3.36
N PRO A 81 6.24 -10.29 4.53
CA PRO A 81 7.49 -11.02 4.69
C PRO A 81 7.41 -12.47 4.18
N GLY A 82 8.26 -12.81 3.22
CA GLY A 82 8.34 -14.13 2.58
C GLY A 82 7.37 -14.35 1.40
N GLN A 83 6.50 -13.39 1.08
CA GLN A 83 5.59 -13.50 -0.06
C GLN A 83 5.34 -12.14 -0.74
N THR A 84 5.64 -12.08 -2.03
CA THR A 84 5.41 -10.90 -2.87
C THR A 84 4.56 -11.26 -4.09
N GLU A 85 3.50 -10.49 -4.33
CA GLU A 85 2.70 -10.57 -5.55
C GLU A 85 2.76 -9.23 -6.30
N ILE A 86 3.05 -9.29 -7.61
CA ILE A 86 2.98 -8.13 -8.51
C ILE A 86 2.23 -8.52 -9.78
N ARG A 87 1.12 -7.84 -10.03
CA ARG A 87 0.21 -8.06 -11.16
C ARG A 87 0.02 -6.79 -11.98
N THR A 88 -0.22 -6.94 -13.28
CA THR A 88 -0.63 -5.81 -14.12
C THR A 88 -2.12 -5.56 -14.00
N GLY A 89 -2.54 -4.30 -13.98
CA GLY A 89 -3.95 -3.93 -13.90
C GLY A 89 -4.30 -2.70 -14.73
N SER A 90 -5.57 -2.30 -14.62
CA SER A 90 -6.08 -1.09 -15.30
C SER A 90 -5.46 0.17 -14.70
N PRO A 91 -5.33 1.25 -15.46
CA PRO A 91 -4.80 2.51 -14.95
C PRO A 91 -5.75 3.19 -13.96
N ASP A 92 -5.17 3.90 -12.99
CA ASP A 92 -5.87 4.78 -12.04
C ASP A 92 -5.42 6.25 -12.25
N PHE A 93 -5.92 7.17 -11.42
CA PHE A 93 -5.58 8.60 -11.47
C PHE A 93 -4.17 8.91 -10.96
N THR A 94 -3.72 8.24 -9.90
CA THR A 94 -2.37 8.42 -9.32
C THR A 94 -1.88 7.16 -8.64
N GLY A 95 -0.56 6.96 -8.63
CA GLY A 95 0.06 5.86 -7.88
C GLY A 95 -0.14 6.03 -6.39
N LYS A 96 -0.30 4.92 -5.67
CA LYS A 96 -0.50 4.87 -4.21
C LYS A 96 0.30 3.74 -3.61
N VAL A 97 0.95 4.00 -2.48
CA VAL A 97 1.70 3.02 -1.69
C VAL A 97 1.27 3.13 -0.23
N VAL A 98 1.07 2.00 0.43
CA VAL A 98 0.85 1.91 1.87
C VAL A 98 1.80 0.86 2.44
N VAL A 99 2.57 1.26 3.44
CA VAL A 99 3.50 0.41 4.20
C VAL A 99 3.02 0.35 5.64
N ILE A 100 2.95 -0.85 6.19
CA ILE A 100 2.58 -1.10 7.59
C ILE A 100 3.75 -1.81 8.25
N GLY A 101 4.15 -1.34 9.43
CA GLY A 101 5.29 -1.89 10.15
C GLY A 101 5.64 -1.16 11.44
N ALA A 102 6.67 -1.64 12.13
CA ALA A 102 7.18 -1.05 13.36
C ALA A 102 8.47 -0.27 13.08
N ASP A 103 8.70 0.82 13.83
CA ASP A 103 9.90 1.67 13.72
C ASP A 103 10.22 2.14 12.28
N LEU A 104 9.17 2.40 11.50
CA LEU A 104 9.27 2.73 10.08
C LEU A 104 10.20 3.93 9.84
N LYS A 105 11.10 3.80 8.86
CA LYS A 105 12.03 4.85 8.45
C LYS A 105 11.44 5.64 7.30
N GLU A 106 10.52 6.56 7.61
CA GLU A 106 9.74 7.32 6.63
C GLU A 106 10.59 8.02 5.56
N ASP A 107 11.73 8.62 5.93
CA ASP A 107 12.65 9.25 4.97
C ASP A 107 13.21 8.25 3.95
N LEU A 108 13.49 7.02 4.36
CA LEU A 108 14.00 5.96 3.47
C LEU A 108 12.88 5.40 2.60
N LEU A 109 11.67 5.25 3.16
CA LEU A 109 10.48 4.87 2.40
C LEU A 109 10.18 5.89 1.30
N GLN A 110 10.22 7.18 1.65
CA GLN A 110 10.01 8.26 0.70
C GLN A 110 11.05 8.22 -0.43
N LYS A 111 12.34 8.07 -0.10
CA LYS A 111 13.40 7.95 -1.11
C LYS A 111 13.20 6.74 -2.03
N ALA A 112 12.85 5.58 -1.48
CA ALA A 112 12.63 4.38 -2.29
C ALA A 112 11.56 4.57 -3.39
N PHE A 113 10.54 5.40 -3.12
CA PHE A 113 9.41 5.60 -4.03
C PHE A 113 9.39 6.93 -4.80
N ILE A 114 10.30 7.87 -4.51
CA ILE A 114 10.34 9.19 -5.16
C ILE A 114 11.68 9.45 -5.88
N ASP A 115 12.80 9.00 -5.32
CA ASP A 115 14.13 9.12 -5.94
C ASP A 115 14.34 8.01 -6.98
#